data_AF-A0A1I0AEA3-F1
#
_entry.id   AF-A0A1I0AEA3-F1
#
_cell.length_a   1.000
_cell.length_b   1.000
_cell.length_c   1.000
_cell.angle_alpha   90.00
_cell.angle_beta   90.00
_cell.angle_gamma   90.00
#
_symmetry.space_group_name_H-M   'P 1'
#
loop_
_entity.id
_entity.type
_entity.pdbx_description
1 polymer ?
#
loop_
_entity_poly.entity_id
_entity_poly.type
_entity_poly.pdbx_seq_one_letter_code
_entity_poly.pdbx_strand_id
1 'polypeptide(L)'
;MQKHALSMRQMVAEIHLGKLNIAQAAAKFELTRKTVRHWIDLVEAEAEANGLPPAPPPCPPGARKRTTRPAPQDSEAVEALTAKIQALEAALETANFKALYYTTLLRVAEEELGIDIEKKSVTKPSAAC
;
A
#
# COMPACT_ATOMS: atom_id res chain seq x y z
N MET A 1 27.75 -2.15 16.09
CA MET A 1 26.35 -1.79 16.45
C MET A 1 25.42 -1.69 15.23
N GLN A 2 25.78 -0.99 14.14
CA GLN A 2 24.86 -0.75 13.00
C GLN A 2 24.47 -2.00 12.20
N LYS A 3 25.33 -3.02 12.10
CA LYS A 3 25.04 -4.25 11.35
C LYS A 3 23.85 -5.03 11.89
N HIS A 4 23.66 -5.04 13.22
CA HIS A 4 22.48 -5.65 13.83
C HIS A 4 21.21 -4.85 13.52
N ALA A 5 21.26 -3.51 13.57
CA ALA A 5 20.11 -2.64 13.29
C ALA A 5 19.54 -2.85 11.89
N LEU A 6 20.42 -2.99 10.89
CA LEU A 6 20.01 -3.24 9.51
C LEU A 6 19.41 -4.64 9.33
N SER A 7 20.00 -5.65 9.97
CA SER A 7 19.48 -7.03 9.94
C SER A 7 18.07 -7.13 10.56
N MET A 8 17.81 -6.34 11.60
CA MET A 8 16.52 -6.33 12.31
C MET A 8 15.42 -5.65 11.49
N ARG A 9 15.73 -4.53 10.83
CA ARG A 9 14.80 -3.88 9.91
C ARG A 9 14.48 -4.75 8.69
N GLN A 10 15.48 -5.45 8.16
CA GLN A 10 15.29 -6.42 7.07
C GLN A 10 14.37 -7.58 7.49
N MET A 11 14.57 -8.14 8.69
CA MET A 11 13.71 -9.18 9.24
C MET A 11 12.25 -8.72 9.35
N VAL A 12 12.00 -7.53 9.93
CA VAL A 12 10.64 -6.99 10.07
C VAL A 12 10.01 -6.72 8.69
N ALA A 13 10.77 -6.19 7.74
CA ALA A 13 10.28 -5.98 6.37
C ALA A 13 9.91 -7.30 5.66
N GLU A 14 10.70 -8.37 5.82
CA GLU A 14 10.38 -9.70 5.27
C GLU A 14 9.10 -10.29 5.90
N ILE A 15 8.83 -10.00 7.18
CA ILE A 15 7.61 -10.42 7.87
C ILE A 15 6.39 -9.61 7.38
N HIS A 16 6.51 -8.29 7.25
CA HIS A 16 5.42 -7.43 6.75
C HIS A 16 5.04 -7.76 5.30
N LEU A 17 6.01 -8.14 4.48
CA LEU A 17 5.79 -8.61 3.11
C LEU A 17 5.23 -10.04 3.04
N GLY A 18 5.01 -10.71 4.17
CA GLY A 18 4.49 -12.08 4.24
C GLY A 18 5.45 -13.15 3.73
N LYS A 19 6.73 -12.82 3.51
CA LYS A 19 7.76 -13.75 3.01
C LYS A 19 8.22 -14.72 4.09
N LEU A 20 8.19 -14.28 5.36
CA LEU A 20 8.54 -15.09 6.52
C LEU A 20 7.47 -15.00 7.60
N ASN A 21 7.09 -16.14 8.17
CA ASN A 21 6.31 -16.17 9.41
C ASN A 21 7.23 -15.88 10.62
N ILE A 22 6.70 -15.36 11.72
CA ILE A 22 7.41 -15.08 12.97
C ILE A 22 8.23 -16.29 13.45
N ALA A 23 7.70 -17.51 13.28
CA ALA A 23 8.41 -18.74 13.63
C ALA A 23 9.60 -19.04 12.70
N GLN A 24 9.49 -18.71 11.42
CA GLN A 24 10.55 -18.89 10.43
C GLN A 24 11.62 -17.80 10.56
N ALA A 25 11.22 -16.56 10.83
CA ALA A 25 12.13 -15.47 11.14
C ALA A 25 12.93 -15.77 12.43
N ALA A 26 12.27 -16.26 13.48
CA ALA A 26 12.95 -16.71 14.69
C ALA A 26 14.01 -17.78 14.42
N ALA A 27 13.71 -18.76 13.54
CA ALA A 27 14.67 -19.80 13.16
C ALA A 27 15.81 -19.27 12.28
N LYS A 28 15.51 -18.39 11.31
CA LYS A 28 16.47 -17.84 10.35
C LYS A 28 17.47 -16.88 10.99
N PHE A 29 17.03 -16.11 11.98
CA PHE A 29 17.84 -15.12 12.69
C PHE A 29 18.33 -15.61 14.05
N GLU A 30 18.09 -16.88 14.41
CA GLU A 30 18.44 -17.48 15.71
C GLU A 30 17.93 -16.67 16.92
N LEU A 31 16.73 -16.09 16.77
CA LEU A 31 16.08 -15.26 17.78
C LEU A 31 14.92 -15.98 18.44
N THR A 32 14.61 -15.57 19.68
CA THR A 32 13.39 -16.04 20.36
C THR A 32 12.16 -15.38 19.73
N ARG A 33 11.03 -16.09 19.62
CA ARG A 33 9.79 -15.49 19.10
C ARG A 33 9.37 -14.20 19.83
N LYS A 34 9.68 -14.10 21.13
CA LYS A 34 9.44 -12.91 21.95
C LYS A 34 10.29 -11.72 21.49
N THR A 35 11.57 -11.94 21.19
CA THR A 35 12.43 -10.87 20.68
C THR A 35 11.95 -10.44 19.31
N VAL A 36 11.60 -11.35 18.40
CA VAL A 36 11.05 -10.99 17.08
C VAL A 36 9.81 -10.10 17.18
N ARG A 37 8.88 -10.39 18.10
CA ARG A 37 7.72 -9.52 18.35
C ARG A 37 8.12 -8.14 18.86
N HIS A 38 9.01 -8.11 19.84
CA HIS A 38 9.55 -6.85 20.37
C HIS A 38 10.23 -6.00 19.27
N TRP A 39 10.91 -6.63 18.31
CA TRP A 39 11.52 -5.94 17.16
C TRP A 39 10.47 -5.36 16.20
N ILE A 40 9.35 -6.04 15.98
CA ILE A 40 8.23 -5.54 15.17
C ILE A 40 7.64 -4.29 15.86
N ASP A 41 7.29 -4.41 17.15
CA ASP A 41 6.72 -3.31 17.93
C ASP A 41 7.66 -2.08 17.96
N LEU A 42 8.96 -2.30 18.09
CA LEU A 42 9.97 -1.22 18.11
C LEU A 42 10.05 -0.50 16.75
N VAL A 43 10.02 -1.24 15.64
CA VAL A 43 10.10 -0.66 14.29
C VAL A 43 8.81 0.07 13.91
N GLU A 44 7.66 -0.42 14.36
CA GLU A 44 6.37 0.26 14.18
C GLU A 44 6.33 1.57 14.99
N ALA A 45 6.76 1.55 16.25
CA ALA A 45 6.87 2.76 17.07
C ALA A 45 7.88 3.78 16.49
N GLU A 46 9.00 3.32 15.93
CA GLU A 46 9.94 4.18 15.19
C GLU A 46 9.31 4.79 13.94
N ALA A 47 8.47 4.05 13.20
CA ALA A 47 7.79 4.55 12.01
C ALA A 47 6.75 5.63 12.37
N GLU A 48 5.98 5.43 13.44
CA GLU A 48 5.04 6.41 13.98
C GLU A 48 5.74 7.70 14.44
N ALA A 49 6.87 7.57 15.14
CA ALA A 49 7.65 8.72 15.60
C ALA A 49 8.28 9.54 14.45
N ASN A 50 8.52 8.92 13.28
CA ASN A 50 9.07 9.58 12.09
C ASN A 50 8.01 10.14 11.13
N GLY A 51 6.72 10.09 11.50
CA GLY A 51 5.64 10.67 10.70
C GLY A 51 5.39 9.96 9.36
N LEU A 52 5.89 8.73 9.19
CA LEU A 52 5.51 7.89 8.07
C LEU A 52 4.05 7.45 8.28
N PRO A 53 3.20 7.47 7.23
CA PRO A 53 1.83 6.98 7.35
C PRO A 53 1.88 5.54 7.87
N PRO A 54 0.99 5.16 8.81
CA PRO A 54 1.01 3.83 9.39
C PRO A 54 0.91 2.81 8.26
N ALA A 55 1.88 1.90 8.21
CA ALA A 55 1.71 0.69 7.43
C ALA A 55 0.36 0.07 7.82
N PRO A 56 -0.43 -0.48 6.87
CA PRO A 56 -1.71 -1.08 7.18
C PRO A 56 -1.54 -2.04 8.36
N PRO A 57 -2.44 -2.00 9.36
CA PRO A 57 -2.20 -2.64 10.64
C PRO A 57 -1.85 -4.13 10.42
N PRO A 58 -0.84 -4.67 11.11
CA PRO A 58 -0.66 -6.11 11.13
C PRO A 58 -1.97 -6.71 11.65
N CYS A 59 -2.62 -7.52 10.82
CA CYS A 59 -3.81 -8.26 11.21
C CYS A 59 -3.58 -8.87 12.60
N PRO A 60 -4.52 -8.71 13.55
CA PRO A 60 -4.31 -9.12 14.93
C PRO A 60 -3.88 -10.59 14.98
N PRO A 61 -2.96 -10.97 15.89
CA PRO A 61 -2.53 -12.35 16.02
C PRO A 61 -3.77 -13.18 16.33
N GLY A 62 -4.22 -13.93 15.32
CA GLY A 62 -5.41 -14.74 15.41
C GLY A 62 -5.42 -15.52 16.71
N ALA A 63 -6.45 -15.28 17.51
CA ALA A 63 -6.97 -16.27 18.42
C ALA A 63 -6.93 -17.60 17.68
N ARG A 64 -6.28 -18.61 18.28
CA ARG A 64 -6.03 -19.93 17.71
C ARG A 64 -7.34 -20.50 17.13
N LYS A 65 -7.62 -20.23 15.86
CA LYS A 65 -8.63 -20.97 15.11
C LYS A 65 -7.95 -22.29 14.80
N ARG A 66 -8.35 -23.31 15.57
CA ARG A 66 -8.18 -24.71 15.20
C ARG A 66 -8.46 -24.80 13.71
N THR A 67 -7.63 -25.54 12.98
CA THR A 67 -7.87 -25.95 11.60
C THR A 67 -9.19 -26.69 11.54
N THR A 68 -10.26 -25.92 11.40
CA THR A 68 -11.59 -26.36 11.06
C THR A 68 -11.69 -25.94 9.61
N ARG A 69 -11.69 -26.96 8.74
CA ARG A 69 -12.14 -26.98 7.35
C ARG A 69 -12.88 -25.69 6.93
N PRO A 70 -12.53 -25.06 5.79
CA PRO A 70 -13.08 -23.77 5.40
C PRO A 70 -14.61 -23.85 5.41
N ALA A 71 -15.22 -22.98 6.21
CA ALA A 71 -16.65 -22.75 6.19
C ALA A 71 -16.97 -21.93 4.92
N PRO A 72 -18.11 -22.16 4.25
CA PRO A 72 -18.48 -21.54 2.97
C PRO A 72 -18.74 -20.01 3.02
N GLN A 73 -18.42 -19.34 4.13
CA GLN A 73 -18.69 -17.90 4.31
C GLN A 73 -17.54 -17.00 3.81
N ASP A 74 -16.31 -17.51 3.75
CA ASP A 74 -15.16 -16.72 3.29
C ASP A 74 -15.16 -16.56 1.74
N SER A 75 -15.78 -17.50 1.00
CA SER A 75 -15.89 -17.42 -0.45
C SER A 75 -16.77 -16.25 -0.91
N GLU A 76 -17.92 -16.03 -0.26
CA GLU A 76 -18.84 -14.95 -0.63
C GLU A 76 -18.21 -13.55 -0.40
N ALA A 77 -17.43 -13.39 0.67
CA ALA A 77 -16.74 -12.14 0.95
C ALA A 77 -15.63 -11.86 -0.08
N VAL A 78 -14.89 -12.89 -0.49
CA VAL A 78 -13.86 -12.76 -1.53
C VAL A 78 -14.49 -12.45 -2.88
N GLU A 79 -15.58 -13.12 -3.26
CA GLU A 79 -16.32 -12.85 -4.49
C GLU A 79 -16.92 -11.43 -4.52
N ALA A 80 -17.45 -10.95 -3.40
CA ALA A 80 -17.94 -9.59 -3.30
C ALA A 80 -16.82 -8.55 -3.45
N LEU A 81 -15.61 -8.84 -2.94
CA LEU A 81 -14.45 -7.96 -3.09
C LEU A 81 -13.92 -7.96 -4.54
N THR A 82 -13.84 -9.12 -5.19
CA THR A 82 -13.39 -9.19 -6.59
C THR A 82 -14.38 -8.49 -7.53
N ALA A 83 -15.68 -8.64 -7.31
CA ALA A 83 -16.71 -7.93 -8.07
C ALA A 83 -16.57 -6.40 -7.92
N LYS A 84 -16.28 -5.92 -6.71
CA LYS A 84 -16.03 -4.48 -6.46
C LYS A 84 -14.77 -3.99 -7.18
N ILE A 85 -13.69 -4.77 -7.16
CA ILE A 85 -12.45 -4.42 -7.87
C ILE A 85 -12.73 -4.28 -9.37
N GLN A 86 -13.40 -5.26 -9.97
CA GLN A 86 -13.76 -5.23 -11.39
C GLN A 86 -14.64 -4.03 -11.74
N ALA A 87 -15.62 -3.70 -10.90
CA ALA A 87 -16.48 -2.54 -11.10
C ALA A 87 -15.69 -1.22 -11.04
N LEU A 88 -14.74 -1.12 -10.10
CA LEU A 88 -13.86 0.05 -9.97
C LEU A 88 -12.89 0.17 -11.15
N GLU A 89 -12.33 -0.95 -11.61
CA GLU A 89 -11.46 -0.98 -12.79
C GLU A 89 -12.21 -0.50 -14.04
N ALA A 90 -13.42 -1.01 -14.28
CA ALA A 90 -14.25 -0.57 -15.39
C ALA A 90 -14.60 0.94 -15.29
N ALA A 91 -14.94 1.43 -14.09
CA ALA A 91 -15.20 2.85 -13.88
C ALA A 91 -13.96 3.71 -14.18
N LEU A 92 -12.78 3.25 -13.77
CA LEU A 92 -11.50 3.92 -14.03
C LEU A 92 -11.22 3.98 -15.54
N GLU A 93 -11.41 2.87 -16.26
CA GLU A 93 -11.25 2.83 -17.72
C GLU A 93 -12.15 3.85 -18.41
N THR A 94 -13.44 3.91 -18.04
CA THR A 94 -14.37 4.89 -18.63
C THR A 94 -13.96 6.34 -18.33
N ALA A 95 -13.44 6.61 -17.14
CA ALA A 95 -12.95 7.94 -16.78
C ALA A 95 -11.70 8.31 -17.58
N ASN A 96 -10.77 7.37 -17.78
CA ASN A 96 -9.58 7.58 -18.62
C ASN A 96 -9.96 7.86 -20.07
N PHE A 97 -10.90 7.09 -20.65
CA PHE A 97 -11.37 7.33 -22.01
C PHE A 97 -11.99 8.72 -22.15
N LYS A 98 -12.82 9.15 -21.20
CA LYS A 98 -13.39 10.50 -21.18
C LYS A 98 -12.30 11.56 -21.10
N ALA A 99 -11.33 11.40 -20.20
CA ALA A 99 -10.23 12.33 -20.07
C ALA A 99 -9.45 12.47 -21.39
N LEU A 100 -9.05 11.36 -21.99
CA LEU A 100 -8.36 11.35 -23.29
C LEU A 100 -9.20 12.02 -24.38
N TYR A 101 -10.48 11.71 -24.47
CA TYR A 101 -11.39 12.33 -25.44
C TYR A 101 -11.46 13.85 -25.28
N TYR A 102 -11.70 14.36 -24.07
CA TYR A 102 -11.77 15.79 -23.85
C TYR A 102 -10.42 16.49 -24.08
N THR A 103 -9.30 15.86 -23.69
CA THR A 103 -7.96 16.38 -23.99
C THR A 103 -7.74 16.48 -25.49
N THR A 104 -8.17 15.49 -26.29
CA THR A 104 -8.04 15.56 -27.74
C THR A 104 -8.90 16.66 -28.36
N LEU A 105 -10.13 16.82 -27.87
CA LEU A 105 -11.01 17.90 -28.33
C LEU A 105 -10.44 19.27 -28.03
N LEU A 106 -9.86 19.45 -26.84
CA LEU A 106 -9.20 20.71 -26.46
C LEU A 106 -8.04 21.03 -27.40
N ARG A 107 -7.16 20.06 -27.68
CA ARG A 107 -6.04 20.25 -28.61
C ARG A 107 -6.51 20.64 -30.02
N VAL A 108 -7.50 19.94 -30.56
CA VAL A 108 -8.06 20.27 -31.88
C VAL A 108 -8.66 21.67 -31.88
N ALA A 109 -9.40 22.06 -30.83
CA ALA A 109 -9.96 23.39 -30.71
C ALA A 109 -8.89 24.48 -30.59
N GLU A 110 -7.80 24.24 -29.84
CA GLU A 110 -6.66 25.15 -29.75
C GLU A 110 -5.96 25.31 -31.11
N GLU A 111 -5.77 24.22 -31.85
CA GLU A 111 -5.17 24.22 -33.19
C GLU A 111 -6.05 24.96 -34.22
N GLU A 112 -7.36 24.72 -34.22
CA GLU A 112 -8.30 25.33 -35.19
C GLU A 112 -8.58 26.80 -34.90
N LEU A 113 -8.70 27.18 -33.63
CA LEU A 113 -9.06 28.55 -33.22
C LEU A 113 -7.82 29.43 -32.97
N GLY A 114 -6.64 28.83 -32.76
CA GLY A 114 -5.41 29.56 -32.44
C GLY A 114 -5.45 30.28 -31.08
N ILE A 115 -6.30 29.83 -30.16
CA ILE A 115 -6.49 30.40 -28.83
C ILE A 115 -6.04 29.36 -27.80
N ASP A 116 -5.19 29.75 -26.85
CA ASP A 116 -4.82 28.91 -25.70
C ASP A 116 -6.05 28.75 -24.77
N ILE A 117 -6.64 27.55 -24.73
CA ILE A 117 -7.80 27.24 -23.88
C ILE A 117 -7.32 26.78 -22.50
N GLU A 118 -6.26 25.97 -22.46
CA GLU A 118 -5.69 25.50 -21.20
C GLU A 118 -4.77 26.55 -20.55
N LYS A 119 -4.94 26.75 -19.24
CA LYS A 119 -4.01 27.56 -18.46
C LYS A 119 -2.69 26.79 -18.30
N LYS A 120 -1.63 27.29 -18.94
CA LYS A 120 -0.26 26.84 -18.71
C LYS A 120 0.05 26.93 -17.22
N SER A 121 0.56 25.85 -16.63
CA SER A 121 0.88 25.75 -15.19
C SER A 121 2.08 26.62 -14.82
N VAL A 122 1.90 27.94 -14.82
CA VAL A 122 2.91 28.91 -14.39
C VAL A 122 2.53 29.40 -13.00
N THR A 123 2.77 28.55 -12.00
CA THR A 123 2.79 29.00 -10.60
C THR A 123 3.93 28.27 -9.92
N LYS A 124 5.14 28.87 -10.00
CA LYS A 124 6.19 28.56 -9.04
C LYS A 124 5.68 29.07 -7.68
N PRO A 125 5.48 28.21 -6.66
CA PRO A 125 5.19 28.72 -5.34
C PRO A 125 6.39 29.58 -4.91
N SER A 126 6.14 30.85 -4.61
CA SER A 126 7.15 31.70 -3.98
C SER A 126 7.53 31.05 -2.64
N ALA A 127 8.80 30.67 -2.50
CA ALA A 127 9.32 30.16 -1.24
C ALA A 127 9.00 31.17 -0.13
N ALA A 128 8.36 30.68 0.93
CA ALA A 128 8.03 31.45 2.12
C ALA A 128 9.30 32.05 2.75
N CYS A 129 9.23 33.34 3.08
CA CYS A 129 10.23 34.08 3.84
C CYS A 129 10.39 33.57 5.27
#